data_AF-A0A968MGJ7-F1
#
_entry.id   AF-A0A968MGJ7-F1
#
_cell.length_a   1.000
_cell.length_b   1.000
_cell.length_c   1.000
_cell.angle_alpha   90.00
_cell.angle_beta   90.00
_cell.angle_gamma   90.00
#
_symmetry.space_group_name_H-M   'P 1'
#
loop_
_entity.id
_entity.type
_entity.pdbx_description
1 polymer ?
#
loop_
_entity_poly.entity_id
_entity_poly.type
_entity_poly.pdbx_seq_one_letter_code
_entity_poly.pdbx_strand_id
1 'polypeptide(L)'
;MRQSAKQRLASLRYISRPLALMFLGIVLASLGTAFLLLWLYQHAAVPGLFYYLLLQFIPEPWRGLLLIVVGGLLLAFGGWKLGGLAIVRMPHQTLPGDEFVISSRRDLRPSRIVVLSGGVGLMVLSELSRHVERMTCITPVQDPIEYYYRATNLAQAANLYYVVPTPEPIKVFAELNNHTLMNVMHIDHHSDFAPQHVERLFLVPDGSDPQQVANRQNGQLPVGSTTALTRLAREAIREADAIVLGPGSLFESILPNLLLDELRKEIQQSKARKVFICNLMTEPGLTTGFSVSEHIRQIKQYGGFVPDYVLVNVPRIDNEIREIYAAASQAPVYLSPEEYEETVVPTSHQVTEKQILVEGSVVIEADLASSVIQSRASITQPGESRAVRVLRHDPDKVIAVLLEVLRRG
;
A
#
# COMPACT_ATOMS: atom_id res chain seq x y z
N MET A 1 24.32 -31.93 -17.48
CA MET A 1 25.21 -31.17 -16.56
C MET A 1 26.66 -31.07 -17.09
N ARG A 2 26.94 -30.38 -18.21
CA ARG A 2 28.32 -30.31 -18.78
C ARG A 2 28.76 -28.96 -19.37
N GLN A 3 28.07 -27.85 -19.07
CA GLN A 3 28.42 -26.50 -19.56
C GLN A 3 28.90 -25.49 -18.48
N SER A 4 29.14 -25.92 -17.23
CA SER A 4 29.40 -24.99 -16.11
C SER A 4 30.83 -24.42 -16.04
N ALA A 5 31.85 -25.11 -16.57
CA ALA A 5 33.25 -24.71 -16.36
C ALA A 5 33.75 -23.61 -17.30
N LYS A 6 33.56 -23.75 -18.62
CA LYS A 6 34.15 -22.83 -19.62
C LYS A 6 33.61 -21.40 -19.52
N GLN A 7 32.33 -21.23 -19.18
CA GLN A 7 31.73 -19.89 -19.02
C GLN A 7 32.19 -19.18 -17.75
N ARG A 8 32.39 -19.89 -16.63
CA ARG A 8 32.97 -19.33 -15.39
C ARG A 8 34.42 -18.87 -15.57
N LEU A 9 35.19 -19.52 -16.44
CA LEU A 9 36.54 -19.09 -16.83
C LEU A 9 36.56 -17.83 -17.72
N ALA A 10 35.47 -17.50 -18.42
CA ALA A 10 35.41 -16.33 -19.30
C ALA A 10 35.23 -15.01 -18.52
N SER A 11 34.37 -14.99 -17.50
CA SER A 11 34.19 -13.79 -16.65
C SER A 11 35.45 -13.47 -15.81
N LEU A 12 36.19 -14.49 -15.38
CA LEU A 12 37.47 -14.32 -14.69
C LEU A 12 38.52 -13.58 -15.56
N ARG A 13 38.50 -13.72 -16.89
CA ARG A 13 39.48 -13.05 -17.79
C ARG A 13 39.33 -11.52 -17.83
N TYR A 14 38.16 -10.97 -17.50
CA TYR A 14 37.96 -9.52 -17.42
C TYR A 14 38.56 -8.91 -16.16
N ILE A 15 38.52 -9.65 -15.03
CA ILE A 15 39.08 -9.20 -13.74
C ILE A 15 40.58 -9.54 -13.64
N SER A 16 41.01 -10.67 -14.21
CA SER A 16 42.40 -11.15 -14.05
C SER A 16 43.45 -10.22 -14.67
N ARG A 17 43.12 -9.47 -15.72
CA ARG A 17 44.03 -8.52 -16.38
C ARG A 17 44.35 -7.29 -15.53
N PRO A 18 43.37 -6.48 -15.08
CA PRO A 18 43.65 -5.36 -14.17
C PRO A 18 44.21 -5.85 -12.83
N LEU A 19 43.77 -7.00 -12.31
CA LEU A 19 44.32 -7.57 -11.08
C LEU A 19 45.81 -7.96 -11.25
N ALA A 20 46.19 -8.57 -12.37
CA ALA A 20 47.59 -8.90 -12.67
C ALA A 20 48.45 -7.64 -12.85
N LEU A 21 47.92 -6.59 -13.49
CA LEU A 21 48.60 -5.28 -13.58
C LEU A 21 48.79 -4.64 -12.21
N MET A 22 47.77 -4.66 -11.34
CA MET A 22 47.87 -4.13 -9.98
C MET A 22 48.85 -4.93 -9.13
N PHE A 23 48.84 -6.26 -9.23
CA PHE A 23 49.81 -7.13 -8.58
C PHE A 23 51.24 -6.86 -9.06
N LEU A 24 51.46 -6.76 -10.38
CA LEU A 24 52.76 -6.42 -10.96
C LEU A 24 53.24 -5.04 -10.50
N GLY A 25 52.35 -4.05 -10.44
CA GLY A 25 52.64 -2.71 -9.91
C GLY A 25 53.05 -2.74 -8.44
N ILE A 26 52.35 -3.51 -7.59
CA ILE A 26 52.69 -3.69 -6.17
C ILE A 26 54.05 -4.38 -6.02
N VAL A 27 54.34 -5.41 -6.81
CA VAL A 27 55.65 -6.10 -6.80
C VAL A 27 56.78 -5.15 -7.21
N LEU A 28 56.62 -4.40 -8.30
CA LEU A 28 57.61 -3.42 -8.77
C LEU A 28 57.82 -2.28 -7.77
N ALA A 29 56.74 -1.74 -7.18
CA ALA A 29 56.83 -0.71 -6.15
C ALA A 29 57.56 -1.22 -4.90
N SER A 30 57.19 -2.42 -4.42
CA SER A 30 57.81 -3.05 -3.25
C SER A 30 59.29 -3.35 -3.47
N LEU A 31 59.67 -3.82 -4.67
CA LEU A 31 61.06 -4.05 -5.07
C LEU A 31 61.84 -2.73 -5.16
N GLY A 32 61.24 -1.68 -5.73
CA GLY A 32 61.82 -0.33 -5.77
C GLY A 32 62.05 0.25 -4.38
N THR A 33 61.08 0.13 -3.47
CA THR A 33 61.24 0.54 -2.07
C THR A 33 62.33 -0.28 -1.37
N ALA A 34 62.43 -1.59 -1.62
CA ALA A 34 63.48 -2.43 -1.05
C ALA A 34 64.88 -2.00 -1.53
N PHE A 35 65.06 -1.71 -2.83
CA PHE A 35 66.33 -1.18 -3.36
C PHE A 35 66.68 0.21 -2.80
N LEU A 36 65.69 1.10 -2.65
CA LEU A 36 65.89 2.43 -2.06
C LEU A 36 66.30 2.33 -0.58
N LEU A 37 65.66 1.45 0.19
CA LEU A 37 66.03 1.16 1.58
C LEU A 37 67.41 0.51 1.70
N LEU A 38 67.79 -0.40 0.79
CA LEU A 38 69.14 -0.99 0.72
C LEU A 38 70.20 0.06 0.40
N TRP A 39 69.94 0.94 -0.58
CA TRP A 39 70.84 2.04 -0.90
C TRP A 39 71.03 3.00 0.28
N LEU A 40 69.93 3.37 0.94
CA LEU A 40 69.94 4.26 2.10
C LEU A 40 70.63 3.60 3.32
N TYR A 41 70.47 2.29 3.51
CA TYR A 41 71.19 1.51 4.52
C TYR A 41 72.71 1.44 4.26
N GLN A 42 73.14 1.42 3.00
CA GLN A 42 74.57 1.38 2.63
C GLN A 42 75.24 2.76 2.64
N HIS A 43 74.51 3.85 2.37
CA HIS A 43 75.09 5.18 2.14
C HIS A 43 74.73 6.24 3.19
N ALA A 44 73.74 6.00 4.06
CA ALA A 44 73.35 6.94 5.11
C ALA A 44 73.59 6.35 6.52
N ALA A 45 74.21 7.14 7.40
CA ALA A 45 74.36 6.80 8.81
C ALA A 45 72.98 6.90 9.51
N VAL A 46 72.29 5.76 9.64
CA VAL A 46 70.91 5.73 10.15
C VAL A 46 70.88 5.94 11.68
N PRO A 47 70.07 6.87 12.22
CA PRO A 47 69.95 7.06 13.67
C PRO A 47 69.47 5.81 14.42
N GLY A 48 69.94 5.60 15.65
CA GLY A 48 69.70 4.38 16.43
C GLY A 48 68.24 4.02 16.69
N LEU A 49 67.29 4.95 16.52
CA LEU A 49 65.85 4.69 16.59
C LEU A 49 65.39 3.68 15.51
N PHE A 50 66.05 3.66 14.36
CA PHE A 50 65.76 2.72 13.26
C PHE A 50 66.26 1.30 13.51
N TYR A 51 67.13 1.06 14.51
CA TYR A 51 67.60 -0.28 14.89
C TYR A 51 66.43 -1.22 15.22
N TYR A 52 65.50 -0.73 16.04
CA TYR A 52 64.31 -1.47 16.44
C TYR A 52 63.29 -1.55 15.30
N LEU A 53 63.12 -0.47 14.53
CA LEU A 53 62.14 -0.39 13.45
C LEU A 53 62.51 -1.25 12.23
N LEU A 54 63.81 -1.49 12.00
CA LEU A 54 64.35 -2.38 10.96
C LEU A 54 64.66 -3.79 11.47
N LEU A 55 64.22 -4.15 12.69
CA LEU A 55 64.42 -5.45 13.36
C LEU A 55 65.88 -5.94 13.32
N GLN A 56 66.87 -5.03 13.49
CA GLN A 56 68.30 -5.35 13.34
C GLN A 56 68.86 -6.29 14.42
N PHE A 57 68.12 -6.51 15.51
CA PHE A 57 68.44 -7.51 16.53
C PHE A 57 68.21 -8.97 16.07
N ILE A 58 67.57 -9.18 14.91
CA ILE A 58 67.32 -10.51 14.34
C ILE A 58 68.36 -10.78 13.24
N PRO A 59 69.03 -11.96 13.23
CA PRO A 59 70.00 -12.29 12.20
C PRO A 59 69.40 -12.23 10.79
N GLU A 60 70.23 -11.81 9.83
CA GLU A 60 69.82 -11.40 8.48
C GLU A 60 68.79 -12.30 7.76
N PRO A 61 68.95 -13.64 7.68
CA PRO A 61 67.96 -14.50 6.99
C PRO A 61 66.63 -14.60 7.76
N TRP A 62 66.65 -14.55 9.09
CA TRP A 62 65.47 -14.71 9.93
C TRP A 62 64.55 -13.49 9.89
N ARG A 63 65.12 -12.29 9.73
CA ARG A 63 64.34 -11.05 9.52
C ARG A 63 63.51 -11.12 8.23
N GLY A 64 64.11 -11.58 7.14
CA GLY A 64 63.42 -11.76 5.86
C GLY A 64 62.30 -12.80 5.95
N LEU A 65 62.60 -13.96 6.57
CA LEU A 65 61.62 -15.02 6.83
C LEU A 65 60.41 -14.50 7.63
N LEU A 66 60.66 -13.76 8.72
CA LEU A 66 59.60 -13.23 9.59
C LEU A 66 58.67 -12.28 8.84
N LEU A 67 59.21 -11.35 8.03
CA LEU A 67 58.40 -10.43 7.23
C LEU A 67 57.57 -11.15 6.16
N ILE A 68 58.11 -12.19 5.52
CA ILE A 68 57.39 -13.02 4.55
C ILE A 68 56.22 -13.76 5.24
N VAL A 69 56.46 -14.36 6.41
CA VAL A 69 55.43 -15.09 7.17
C VAL A 69 54.32 -14.16 7.65
N VAL A 70 54.66 -13.02 8.27
CA VAL A 70 53.68 -12.04 8.77
C VAL A 70 52.89 -11.40 7.61
N GLY A 71 53.55 -11.05 6.51
CA GLY A 71 52.90 -10.51 5.31
C GLY A 71 51.95 -11.53 4.67
N GLY A 72 52.35 -12.80 4.57
CA GLY A 72 51.51 -13.90 4.08
C GLY A 72 50.26 -14.12 4.93
N LEU A 73 50.40 -14.09 6.26
CA LEU A 73 49.26 -14.20 7.18
C LEU A 73 48.29 -13.02 7.07
N LEU A 74 48.79 -11.78 6.94
CA LEU A 74 47.96 -10.59 6.74
C LEU A 74 47.19 -10.65 5.40
N LEU A 75 47.84 -11.09 4.32
CA LEU A 75 47.19 -11.26 3.02
C LEU A 75 46.11 -12.35 3.06
N ALA A 76 46.39 -13.49 3.69
CA ALA A 76 45.42 -14.57 3.85
C ALA A 76 44.20 -14.13 4.67
N PHE A 77 44.42 -13.43 5.79
CA PHE A 77 43.35 -12.92 6.64
C PHE A 77 42.52 -11.83 5.96
N GLY A 78 43.16 -10.90 5.25
CA GLY A 78 42.49 -9.86 4.46
C GLY A 78 41.63 -10.45 3.34
N GLY A 79 42.16 -11.43 2.60
CA GLY A 79 41.43 -12.16 1.57
C GLY A 79 40.22 -12.92 2.12
N TRP A 80 40.38 -13.61 3.25
CA TRP A 80 39.29 -14.32 3.93
C TRP A 80 38.17 -13.37 4.40
N LYS A 81 38.54 -12.24 5.00
CA LYS A 81 37.58 -11.22 5.48
C LYS A 81 36.83 -10.54 4.31
N LEU A 82 37.49 -10.30 3.18
CA LEU A 82 36.85 -9.78 1.97
C LEU A 82 35.95 -10.84 1.30
N GLY A 83 36.30 -12.12 1.37
CA GLY A 83 35.48 -13.22 0.85
C GLY A 83 34.08 -13.31 1.47
N GLY A 84 33.92 -12.88 2.73
CA GLY A 84 32.61 -12.78 3.40
C GLY A 84 31.78 -11.55 3.01
N LEU A 85 32.41 -10.48 2.52
CA LEU A 85 31.75 -9.23 2.12
C LEU A 85 31.48 -9.16 0.60
N ALA A 86 32.20 -9.93 -0.20
CA ALA A 86 32.11 -9.92 -1.67
C ALA A 86 30.93 -10.73 -2.25
N ILE A 87 29.81 -10.87 -1.52
CA ILE A 87 28.54 -11.39 -2.07
C ILE A 87 27.61 -10.21 -2.39
N VAL A 88 28.09 -9.28 -3.22
CA VAL A 88 27.21 -8.37 -3.95
C VAL A 88 26.59 -9.16 -5.09
N ARG A 89 25.39 -9.71 -4.89
CA ARG A 89 24.57 -10.26 -5.98
C ARG A 89 24.01 -9.10 -6.82
N MET A 90 24.78 -8.62 -7.80
CA MET A 90 24.23 -7.85 -8.92
C MET A 90 23.82 -8.80 -10.05
N PRO A 91 22.53 -8.85 -10.43
CA PRO A 91 22.09 -9.44 -11.69
C PRO A 91 22.42 -8.46 -12.82
N HIS A 92 23.37 -8.81 -13.69
CA HIS A 92 23.67 -8.05 -14.91
C HIS A 92 23.71 -8.99 -16.11
N GLN A 93 22.80 -8.77 -17.06
CA GLN A 93 23.05 -9.00 -18.47
C GLN A 93 23.06 -7.62 -19.13
N THR A 94 23.89 -7.51 -20.15
CA THR A 94 24.15 -6.28 -20.89
C THR A 94 23.42 -6.38 -22.21
N LEU A 95 22.62 -5.36 -22.53
CA LEU A 95 21.95 -5.12 -23.80
C LEU A 95 22.90 -4.48 -24.82
N PRO A 96 23.33 -5.22 -25.87
CA PRO A 96 23.61 -4.61 -27.17
C PRO A 96 23.01 -5.45 -28.32
N GLY A 97 22.33 -4.85 -29.30
CA GLY A 97 21.69 -5.54 -30.44
C GLY A 97 22.22 -6.96 -30.76
N ASP A 98 21.45 -7.97 -30.32
CA ASP A 98 21.86 -9.27 -29.72
C ASP A 98 21.82 -9.27 -28.16
N GLU A 99 20.60 -9.09 -27.66
CA GLU A 99 20.43 -8.14 -26.55
C GLU A 99 20.59 -8.70 -25.13
N PHE A 100 19.78 -9.64 -24.63
CA PHE A 100 19.82 -10.07 -23.21
C PHE A 100 19.51 -8.96 -22.15
N VAL A 101 18.22 -8.62 -21.95
CA VAL A 101 17.78 -7.95 -20.70
C VAL A 101 17.93 -8.96 -19.55
N ILE A 102 18.60 -8.65 -18.44
CA ILE A 102 18.24 -9.30 -17.16
C ILE A 102 17.02 -8.58 -16.60
N SER A 103 15.86 -8.95 -17.14
CA SER A 103 14.56 -8.66 -16.54
C SER A 103 14.09 -9.91 -15.78
N SER A 104 14.86 -10.31 -14.76
CA SER A 104 14.27 -11.01 -13.60
C SER A 104 13.64 -10.00 -12.63
N ARG A 105 12.85 -9.10 -13.21
CA ARG A 105 11.83 -8.32 -12.54
C ARG A 105 10.56 -8.47 -13.38
N ARG A 106 9.50 -8.99 -12.78
CA ARG A 106 8.25 -8.22 -12.89
C ARG A 106 8.62 -6.88 -12.28
N ASP A 107 8.73 -5.83 -13.08
CA ASP A 107 8.78 -4.48 -12.55
C ASP A 107 7.40 -4.19 -11.97
N LEU A 108 7.16 -4.71 -10.76
CA LEU A 108 6.45 -3.98 -9.74
C LEU A 108 7.26 -2.71 -9.52
N ARG A 109 7.08 -1.73 -10.42
CA ARG A 109 7.05 -0.33 -9.99
C ARG A 109 6.18 -0.33 -8.74
N PRO A 110 6.67 0.16 -7.60
CA PRO A 110 5.85 0.16 -6.41
C PRO A 110 4.58 0.94 -6.77
N SER A 111 3.40 0.37 -6.53
CA SER A 111 2.20 0.84 -7.25
C SER A 111 1.84 2.28 -6.88
N ARG A 112 1.13 2.99 -7.76
CA ARG A 112 0.43 4.22 -7.39
C ARG A 112 -1.01 3.86 -7.04
N ILE A 113 -1.36 4.05 -5.78
CA ILE A 113 -2.69 3.71 -5.27
C ILE A 113 -3.42 4.97 -4.88
N VAL A 114 -4.64 5.12 -5.40
CA VAL A 114 -5.60 6.11 -4.92
C VAL A 114 -6.58 5.43 -3.97
N VAL A 115 -6.93 6.10 -2.87
CA VAL A 115 -7.89 5.60 -1.89
C VAL A 115 -9.01 6.63 -1.71
N LEU A 116 -10.27 6.19 -1.85
CA LEU A 116 -11.47 6.96 -1.50
C LEU A 116 -12.10 6.28 -0.28
N SER A 117 -12.01 6.90 0.89
CA SER A 117 -12.40 6.27 2.15
C SER A 117 -12.77 7.31 3.21
N GLY A 118 -13.56 6.90 4.20
CA GLY A 118 -13.81 7.68 5.42
C GLY A 118 -12.62 7.65 6.38
N GLY A 119 -12.63 8.51 7.39
CA GLY A 119 -11.47 8.79 8.25
C GLY A 119 -10.85 7.56 8.91
N VAL A 120 -11.67 6.69 9.52
CA VAL A 120 -11.16 5.45 10.15
C VAL A 120 -10.56 4.50 9.11
N GLY A 121 -11.14 4.41 7.91
CA GLY A 121 -10.59 3.58 6.83
C GLY A 121 -9.30 4.15 6.23
N LEU A 122 -9.17 5.48 6.16
CA LEU A 122 -7.93 6.14 5.79
C LEU A 122 -6.81 5.85 6.79
N MET A 123 -7.13 5.77 8.09
CA MET A 123 -6.19 5.31 9.13
C MET A 123 -5.81 3.84 8.91
N VAL A 124 -6.79 2.94 8.73
CA VAL A 124 -6.57 1.51 8.48
C VAL A 124 -5.69 1.26 7.26
N LEU A 125 -5.90 2.00 6.18
CA LEU A 125 -5.12 1.86 4.94
C LEU A 125 -3.82 2.68 4.94
N SER A 126 -3.57 3.57 5.91
CA SER A 126 -2.39 4.44 5.87
C SER A 126 -1.05 3.67 5.88
N GLU A 127 -1.01 2.49 6.53
CA GLU A 127 0.14 1.57 6.51
C GLU A 127 0.42 0.95 5.12
N LEU A 128 -0.55 0.99 4.19
CA LEU A 128 -0.35 0.60 2.79
C LEU A 128 0.73 1.46 2.13
N SER A 129 0.90 2.72 2.57
CA SER A 129 1.95 3.63 2.11
C SER A 129 3.35 3.02 2.19
N ARG A 130 3.61 2.10 3.14
CA ARG A 130 4.91 1.40 3.27
C ARG A 130 5.23 0.42 2.13
N HIS A 131 4.22 0.07 1.32
CA HIS A 131 4.29 -0.99 0.32
C HIS A 131 4.15 -0.48 -1.14
N VAL A 132 4.02 0.84 -1.33
CA VAL A 132 3.63 1.49 -2.61
C VAL A 132 4.51 2.71 -2.92
N GLU A 133 4.57 3.16 -4.17
CA GLU A 133 5.45 4.31 -4.56
C GLU A 133 4.82 5.61 -4.09
N ARG A 134 3.50 5.71 -4.27
CA ARG A 134 2.68 6.86 -3.92
C ARG A 134 1.30 6.36 -3.51
N MET A 135 0.84 6.84 -2.36
CA MET A 135 -0.53 6.66 -1.90
C MET A 135 -1.21 8.02 -1.87
N THR A 136 -2.31 8.17 -2.62
CA THR A 136 -3.10 9.40 -2.63
C THR A 136 -4.49 9.13 -2.07
N CYS A 137 -4.74 9.62 -0.87
CA CYS A 137 -6.01 9.56 -0.19
C CYS A 137 -6.89 10.74 -0.61
N ILE A 138 -7.91 10.49 -1.42
CA ILE A 138 -8.95 11.47 -1.70
C ILE A 138 -9.92 11.45 -0.52
N THR A 139 -10.00 12.56 0.21
CA THR A 139 -10.92 12.68 1.36
C THR A 139 -12.38 12.66 0.88
N PRO A 140 -13.35 12.37 1.76
CA PRO A 140 -14.75 12.67 1.47
C PRO A 140 -14.93 14.16 1.10
N VAL A 141 -15.90 14.44 0.23
CA VAL A 141 -16.32 15.81 -0.15
C VAL A 141 -16.87 16.61 1.05
N GLN A 142 -17.41 15.91 2.05
CA GLN A 142 -17.91 16.49 3.29
C GLN A 142 -16.77 16.62 4.30
N ASP A 143 -16.70 17.77 4.98
CA ASP A 143 -15.65 18.13 5.96
C ASP A 143 -14.27 17.47 5.72
N PRO A 144 -13.61 17.80 4.59
CA PRO A 144 -12.32 17.20 4.25
C PRO A 144 -11.23 17.53 5.28
N ILE A 145 -11.41 18.59 6.08
CA ILE A 145 -10.49 19.03 7.13
C ILE A 145 -10.59 18.07 8.33
N GLU A 146 -11.80 17.75 8.80
CA GLU A 146 -11.96 16.78 9.88
C GLU A 146 -11.41 15.41 9.49
N TYR A 147 -11.73 14.93 8.28
CA TYR A 147 -11.21 13.64 7.80
C TYR A 147 -9.69 13.60 7.68
N TYR A 148 -9.06 14.71 7.27
CA TYR A 148 -7.60 14.86 7.27
C TYR A 148 -7.00 14.76 8.68
N TYR A 149 -7.53 15.49 9.66
CA TYR A 149 -7.01 15.46 11.03
C TYR A 149 -7.22 14.09 11.69
N ARG A 150 -8.37 13.44 11.47
CA ARG A 150 -8.61 12.07 11.95
C ARG A 150 -7.57 11.10 11.39
N ALA A 151 -7.23 11.20 10.10
CA ALA A 151 -6.28 10.30 9.43
C ALA A 151 -4.80 10.56 9.77
N THR A 152 -4.37 11.83 9.88
CA THR A 152 -2.96 12.19 10.09
C THR A 152 -2.45 11.99 11.52
N ASN A 153 -3.33 11.78 12.50
CA ASN A 153 -2.96 11.56 13.90
C ASN A 153 -2.19 10.24 14.16
N LEU A 154 -2.20 9.28 13.23
CA LEU A 154 -1.50 7.99 13.39
C LEU A 154 -0.36 7.74 12.38
N ALA A 155 -0.42 8.31 11.18
CA ALA A 155 0.52 7.99 10.11
C ALA A 155 1.02 9.23 9.36
N GLN A 156 2.35 9.39 9.33
CA GLN A 156 3.05 10.36 8.51
C GLN A 156 4.13 9.63 7.69
N ALA A 157 3.88 9.48 6.39
CA ALA A 157 4.80 8.86 5.44
C ALA A 157 5.07 9.83 4.28
N ALA A 158 6.32 9.92 3.82
CA ALA A 158 6.74 10.90 2.81
C ALA A 158 6.08 10.71 1.42
N ASN A 159 5.46 9.55 1.19
CA ASN A 159 4.77 9.17 -0.04
C ASN A 159 3.23 9.06 0.12
N LEU A 160 2.69 9.48 1.28
CA LEU A 160 1.27 9.51 1.58
C LEU A 160 0.75 10.95 1.45
N TYR A 161 -0.20 11.15 0.53
CA TYR A 161 -0.78 12.46 0.24
C TYR A 161 -2.27 12.45 0.49
N TYR A 162 -2.77 13.40 1.27
CA TYR A 162 -4.20 13.65 1.42
C TYR A 162 -4.61 14.79 0.48
N VAL A 163 -5.66 14.55 -0.31
CA VAL A 163 -6.12 15.47 -1.35
C VAL A 163 -7.61 15.71 -1.19
N VAL A 164 -7.99 16.98 -1.11
CA VAL A 164 -9.40 17.39 -1.13
C VAL A 164 -9.93 17.25 -2.56
N PRO A 165 -11.07 16.58 -2.79
CA PRO A 165 -11.60 16.38 -4.14
C PRO A 165 -12.07 17.68 -4.81
N THR A 166 -12.63 18.62 -4.05
CA THR A 166 -13.15 19.91 -4.53
C THR A 166 -12.67 21.07 -3.64
N PRO A 167 -12.35 22.26 -4.19
CA PRO A 167 -12.09 23.45 -3.38
C PRO A 167 -13.38 24.10 -2.83
N GLU A 168 -14.55 23.77 -3.38
CA GLU A 168 -15.85 24.30 -2.96
C GLU A 168 -16.40 23.53 -1.75
N PRO A 169 -16.87 24.21 -0.69
CA PRO A 169 -17.52 23.55 0.45
C PRO A 169 -18.90 23.03 0.05
N ILE A 170 -19.10 21.72 0.21
CA ILE A 170 -20.31 21.00 -0.19
C ILE A 170 -20.78 20.10 0.96
N LYS A 171 -22.10 20.06 1.15
CA LYS A 171 -22.79 19.13 2.06
C LYS A 171 -23.49 18.06 1.23
N VAL A 172 -23.63 16.85 1.75
CA VAL A 172 -24.38 15.78 1.10
C VAL A 172 -25.70 15.60 1.82
N PHE A 173 -26.76 15.54 1.03
CA PHE A 173 -28.08 15.20 1.52
C PHE A 173 -28.57 13.91 0.87
N ALA A 174 -29.32 13.15 1.66
CA ALA A 174 -30.07 12.00 1.20
C ALA A 174 -31.55 12.36 1.12
N GLU A 175 -32.25 11.85 0.09
CA GLU A 175 -33.70 11.67 0.14
C GLU A 175 -33.94 10.24 0.62
N LEU A 176 -34.65 10.10 1.74
CA LEU A 176 -35.10 8.81 2.26
C LEU A 176 -36.42 8.39 1.60
N ASN A 177 -36.74 7.10 1.65
CA ASN A 177 -37.99 6.49 1.16
C ASN A 177 -39.30 7.02 1.79
N ASN A 178 -39.22 7.93 2.75
CA ASN A 178 -40.35 8.67 3.32
C ASN A 178 -40.37 10.14 2.84
N HIS A 179 -39.62 10.48 1.80
CA HIS A 179 -39.36 11.82 1.26
C HIS A 179 -38.72 12.82 2.23
N THR A 180 -38.16 12.36 3.35
CA THR A 180 -37.38 13.24 4.25
C THR A 180 -36.03 13.54 3.62
N LEU A 181 -35.70 14.82 3.48
CA LEU A 181 -34.35 15.28 3.14
C LEU A 181 -33.52 15.44 4.40
N MET A 182 -32.41 14.71 4.50
CA MET A 182 -31.53 14.76 5.67
C MET A 182 -30.06 14.85 5.26
N ASN A 183 -29.25 15.58 6.02
CA ASN A 183 -27.80 15.53 5.85
C ASN A 183 -27.31 14.13 6.24
N VAL A 184 -26.55 13.50 5.36
CA VAL A 184 -26.19 12.07 5.50
C VAL A 184 -25.41 11.78 6.80
N MET A 185 -24.58 12.72 7.25
CA MET A 185 -23.74 12.64 8.46
C MET A 185 -24.52 12.57 9.79
N HIS A 186 -25.85 12.65 9.75
CA HIS A 186 -26.71 12.60 10.93
C HIS A 186 -27.71 11.43 10.90
N ILE A 187 -27.74 10.62 9.84
CA ILE A 187 -28.78 9.59 9.66
C ILE A 187 -28.58 8.43 10.64
N ASP A 188 -27.36 7.90 10.75
CA ASP A 188 -27.04 6.76 11.62
C ASP A 188 -27.13 7.09 13.13
N HIS A 189 -27.08 8.38 13.48
CA HIS A 189 -27.19 8.90 14.85
C HIS A 189 -28.64 8.92 15.38
N HIS A 190 -29.64 8.79 14.51
CA HIS A 190 -31.06 8.90 14.84
C HIS A 190 -31.78 7.56 14.64
N SER A 191 -32.14 6.90 15.73
CA SER A 191 -32.82 5.59 15.76
C SER A 191 -34.07 5.51 14.87
N ASP A 192 -34.77 6.62 14.71
CA ASP A 192 -36.05 6.71 14.00
C ASP A 192 -35.88 6.52 12.48
N PHE A 193 -34.67 6.74 11.95
CA PHE A 193 -34.32 6.49 10.55
C PHE A 193 -33.71 5.11 10.30
N ALA A 194 -33.43 4.32 11.34
CA ALA A 194 -32.92 2.95 11.19
C ALA A 194 -33.72 2.05 10.23
N PRO A 195 -35.07 2.08 10.18
CA PRO A 195 -35.87 1.29 9.23
C PRO A 195 -36.10 1.98 7.87
N GLN A 196 -35.56 3.18 7.65
CA GLN A 196 -35.61 3.89 6.38
C GLN A 196 -34.41 3.47 5.51
N HIS A 197 -34.47 3.82 4.22
CA HIS A 197 -33.42 3.58 3.24
C HIS A 197 -33.22 4.83 2.39
N VAL A 198 -31.97 5.07 1.97
CA VAL A 198 -31.62 6.16 1.05
C VAL A 198 -32.09 5.82 -0.36
N GLU A 199 -33.05 6.57 -0.91
CA GLU A 199 -33.44 6.47 -2.32
C GLU A 199 -32.47 7.23 -3.23
N ARG A 200 -31.96 8.39 -2.76
CA ARG A 200 -31.04 9.24 -3.52
C ARG A 200 -30.02 9.93 -2.63
N LEU A 201 -28.83 10.17 -3.18
CA LEU A 201 -27.89 11.18 -2.70
C LEU A 201 -27.77 12.35 -3.68
N PHE A 202 -27.55 13.54 -3.14
CA PHE A 202 -27.25 14.75 -3.92
C PHE A 202 -26.31 15.70 -3.18
N LEU A 203 -25.56 16.48 -3.96
CA LEU A 203 -24.63 17.50 -3.46
C LEU A 203 -25.34 18.85 -3.33
N VAL A 204 -25.21 19.47 -2.15
CA VAL A 204 -25.75 20.80 -1.83
C VAL A 204 -24.57 21.74 -1.56
N PRO A 205 -24.31 22.74 -2.43
CA PRO A 205 -23.30 23.77 -2.18
C PRO A 205 -23.62 24.54 -0.90
N ASP A 206 -22.60 24.93 -0.13
CA ASP A 206 -22.85 25.61 1.15
C ASP A 206 -23.64 26.93 0.96
N GLY A 207 -24.54 27.21 1.92
CA GLY A 207 -25.52 28.30 1.83
C GLY A 207 -26.72 28.06 0.90
N SER A 208 -26.81 26.93 0.19
CA SER A 208 -27.98 26.57 -0.63
C SER A 208 -29.07 25.86 0.17
N ASP A 209 -30.34 26.04 -0.22
CA ASP A 209 -31.49 25.32 0.32
C ASP A 209 -31.57 23.89 -0.25
N PRO A 210 -31.47 22.82 0.58
CA PRO A 210 -31.53 21.43 0.12
C PRO A 210 -32.81 21.09 -0.66
N GLN A 211 -33.96 21.65 -0.26
CA GLN A 211 -35.25 21.34 -0.90
C GLN A 211 -35.31 21.91 -2.32
N GLN A 212 -34.79 23.11 -2.52
CA GLN A 212 -34.70 23.72 -3.86
C GLN A 212 -33.72 22.97 -4.76
N VAL A 213 -32.62 22.47 -4.20
CA VAL A 213 -31.62 21.68 -4.94
C VAL A 213 -32.22 20.34 -5.38
N ALA A 214 -32.85 19.59 -4.45
CA ALA A 214 -33.56 18.34 -4.76
C ALA A 214 -34.63 18.52 -5.85
N ASN A 215 -35.49 19.54 -5.71
CA ASN A 215 -36.56 19.84 -6.67
C ASN A 215 -36.01 20.17 -8.08
N ARG A 216 -34.85 20.84 -8.20
CA ARG A 216 -34.21 21.13 -9.50
C ARG A 216 -33.60 19.89 -10.16
N GLN A 217 -33.25 18.88 -9.39
CA GLN A 217 -32.51 17.70 -9.85
C GLN A 217 -33.43 16.54 -10.32
N ASN A 218 -34.75 16.74 -10.22
CA ASN A 218 -35.75 16.19 -11.15
C ASN A 218 -35.67 14.67 -11.43
N GLY A 219 -35.40 13.87 -10.40
CA GLY A 219 -35.49 12.40 -10.48
C GLY A 219 -34.25 11.66 -10.99
N GLN A 220 -33.28 12.31 -11.63
CA GLN A 220 -32.15 11.62 -12.27
C GLN A 220 -31.09 11.15 -11.26
N LEU A 221 -30.49 9.98 -11.48
CA LEU A 221 -29.29 9.51 -10.76
C LEU A 221 -28.18 9.11 -11.75
N PRO A 222 -26.88 9.34 -11.42
CA PRO A 222 -26.39 10.06 -10.25
C PRO A 222 -26.70 11.56 -10.36
N VAL A 223 -27.05 12.20 -9.23
CA VAL A 223 -27.27 13.64 -9.17
C VAL A 223 -25.91 14.36 -9.12
N GLY A 224 -25.32 14.55 -10.31
CA GLY A 224 -24.01 15.16 -10.46
C GLY A 224 -23.99 16.65 -10.10
N SER A 225 -22.88 17.13 -9.51
CA SER A 225 -22.55 18.56 -9.53
C SER A 225 -21.50 18.89 -10.59
N THR A 226 -21.60 20.06 -11.20
CA THR A 226 -20.60 20.63 -12.12
C THR A 226 -19.39 21.24 -11.38
N THR A 227 -19.19 20.88 -10.12
CA THR A 227 -18.11 21.41 -9.28
C THR A 227 -16.74 20.95 -9.79
N ALA A 228 -15.77 21.86 -9.77
CA ALA A 228 -14.44 21.61 -10.29
C ALA A 228 -13.66 20.60 -9.42
N LEU A 229 -13.17 19.52 -10.06
CA LEU A 229 -12.25 18.57 -9.44
C LEU A 229 -10.86 19.19 -9.31
N THR A 230 -10.23 19.05 -8.13
CA THR A 230 -8.86 19.53 -7.93
C THR A 230 -7.87 18.84 -8.86
N ARG A 231 -6.88 19.59 -9.36
CA ARG A 231 -5.84 19.08 -10.27
C ARG A 231 -5.14 17.84 -9.71
N LEU A 232 -4.82 17.85 -8.41
CA LEU A 232 -4.14 16.74 -7.73
C LEU A 232 -5.00 15.46 -7.68
N ALA A 233 -6.31 15.57 -7.43
CA ALA A 233 -7.20 14.41 -7.43
C ALA A 233 -7.32 13.82 -8.85
N ARG A 234 -7.44 14.69 -9.87
CA ARG A 234 -7.49 14.28 -11.28
C ARG A 234 -6.20 13.58 -11.73
N GLU A 235 -5.04 14.15 -11.43
CA GLU A 235 -3.73 13.57 -11.77
C GLU A 235 -3.54 12.23 -11.07
N ALA A 236 -3.88 12.13 -9.78
CA ALA A 236 -3.75 10.89 -9.04
C ALA A 236 -4.59 9.75 -9.64
N ILE A 237 -5.85 10.00 -10.03
CA ILE A 237 -6.73 8.99 -10.66
C ILE A 237 -6.22 8.53 -12.03
N ARG A 238 -5.58 9.44 -12.79
CA ARG A 238 -4.99 9.14 -14.11
C ARG A 238 -3.67 8.38 -14.02
N GLU A 239 -2.87 8.62 -12.97
CA GLU A 239 -1.59 7.97 -12.72
C GLU A 239 -1.70 6.66 -11.90
N ALA A 240 -2.89 6.34 -11.40
CA ALA A 240 -3.14 5.19 -10.54
C ALA A 240 -2.98 3.85 -11.28
N ASP A 241 -2.32 2.89 -10.63
CA ASP A 241 -2.39 1.47 -10.97
C ASP A 241 -3.62 0.81 -10.31
N ALA A 242 -4.06 1.34 -9.16
CA ALA A 242 -5.24 0.89 -8.44
C ALA A 242 -6.00 2.03 -7.76
N ILE A 243 -7.33 1.91 -7.70
CA ILE A 243 -8.27 2.77 -6.97
C ILE A 243 -8.97 1.89 -5.95
N VAL A 244 -8.76 2.17 -4.67
CA VAL A 244 -9.37 1.45 -3.54
C VAL A 244 -10.53 2.27 -2.99
N LEU A 245 -11.69 1.64 -2.86
CA LEU A 245 -12.90 2.20 -2.28
C LEU A 245 -13.10 1.59 -0.89
N GLY A 246 -13.22 2.44 0.14
CA GLY A 246 -13.36 2.01 1.52
C GLY A 246 -12.05 1.49 2.15
N PRO A 247 -12.12 0.85 3.33
CA PRO A 247 -13.35 0.57 4.08
C PRO A 247 -13.94 1.85 4.69
N GLY A 248 -15.26 1.99 4.77
CA GLY A 248 -15.88 3.19 5.35
C GLY A 248 -17.32 3.38 4.93
N SER A 249 -18.03 4.31 5.57
CA SER A 249 -19.45 4.52 5.31
C SER A 249 -19.72 4.70 3.81
N LEU A 250 -20.58 3.83 3.28
CA LEU A 250 -20.88 3.82 1.85
C LEU A 250 -21.49 5.16 1.43
N PHE A 251 -22.54 5.58 2.13
CA PHE A 251 -23.31 6.79 1.82
C PHE A 251 -22.68 8.10 2.32
N GLU A 252 -21.88 8.09 3.39
CA GLU A 252 -21.23 9.32 3.90
C GLU A 252 -19.85 9.61 3.29
N SER A 253 -19.08 8.56 3.02
CA SER A 253 -17.63 8.67 2.73
C SER A 253 -17.23 8.25 1.32
N ILE A 254 -17.89 7.24 0.73
CA ILE A 254 -17.49 6.67 -0.57
C ILE A 254 -18.33 7.23 -1.73
N LEU A 255 -19.64 6.98 -1.72
CA LEU A 255 -20.55 7.40 -2.79
C LEU A 255 -20.58 8.92 -3.02
N PRO A 256 -20.47 9.80 -2.00
CA PRO A 256 -20.45 11.24 -2.22
C PRO A 256 -19.33 11.75 -3.14
N ASN A 257 -18.17 11.10 -3.11
CA ASN A 257 -17.08 11.43 -4.03
C ASN A 257 -17.44 11.09 -5.49
N LEU A 258 -18.31 10.10 -5.71
CA LEU A 258 -18.79 9.67 -7.04
C LEU A 258 -19.92 10.58 -7.58
N LEU A 259 -20.49 11.46 -6.75
CA LEU A 259 -21.41 12.51 -7.19
C LEU A 259 -20.70 13.69 -7.87
N LEU A 260 -19.38 13.84 -7.68
CA LEU A 260 -18.59 14.78 -8.47
C LEU A 260 -18.43 14.23 -9.89
N ASP A 261 -19.07 14.90 -10.85
CA ASP A 261 -19.18 14.45 -12.23
C ASP A 261 -17.81 14.22 -12.90
N GLU A 262 -16.85 15.09 -12.62
CA GLU A 262 -15.49 14.96 -13.12
C GLU A 262 -14.76 13.77 -12.47
N LEU A 263 -14.83 13.61 -11.14
CA LEU A 263 -14.16 12.50 -10.45
C LEU A 263 -14.70 11.15 -10.91
N ARG A 264 -16.04 11.05 -11.05
CA ARG A 264 -16.71 9.86 -11.60
C ARG A 264 -16.20 9.52 -13.00
N LYS A 265 -16.16 10.50 -13.92
CA LYS A 265 -15.69 10.31 -15.31
C LYS A 265 -14.22 9.88 -15.36
N GLU A 266 -13.35 10.48 -14.54
CA GLU A 266 -11.93 10.13 -14.48
C GLU A 266 -11.73 8.69 -13.92
N ILE A 267 -12.52 8.27 -12.91
CA ILE A 267 -12.49 6.88 -12.39
C ILE A 267 -12.98 5.88 -13.45
N GLN A 268 -14.08 6.18 -14.14
CA GLN A 268 -14.62 5.34 -15.24
C GLN A 268 -13.63 5.15 -16.38
N GLN A 269 -12.91 6.22 -16.76
CA GLN A 269 -11.92 6.20 -17.84
C GLN A 269 -10.57 5.62 -17.40
N SER A 270 -10.29 5.56 -16.10
CA SER A 270 -9.03 5.04 -15.57
C SER A 270 -8.90 3.53 -15.77
N LYS A 271 -7.73 3.12 -16.24
CA LYS A 271 -7.32 1.71 -16.38
C LYS A 271 -6.87 1.08 -15.05
N ALA A 272 -6.84 1.87 -13.97
CA ALA A 272 -6.55 1.39 -12.63
C ALA A 272 -7.54 0.29 -12.20
N ARG A 273 -7.03 -0.73 -11.48
CA ARG A 273 -7.88 -1.76 -10.88
C ARG A 273 -8.72 -1.17 -9.76
N LYS A 274 -10.02 -1.40 -9.77
CA LYS A 274 -10.99 -0.85 -8.83
C LYS A 274 -11.29 -1.92 -7.79
N VAL A 275 -10.81 -1.72 -6.56
CA VAL A 275 -11.00 -2.67 -5.45
C VAL A 275 -11.91 -2.03 -4.41
N PHE A 276 -13.00 -2.69 -4.04
CA PHE A 276 -13.88 -2.25 -2.95
C PHE A 276 -13.64 -3.11 -1.71
N ILE A 277 -13.52 -2.47 -0.55
CA ILE A 277 -13.40 -3.14 0.75
C ILE A 277 -14.74 -2.99 1.45
N CYS A 278 -15.51 -4.08 1.52
CA CYS A 278 -16.88 -4.06 1.99
C CYS A 278 -16.95 -3.77 3.50
N ASN A 279 -18.04 -3.15 3.96
CA ASN A 279 -18.22 -2.83 5.38
C ASN A 279 -18.50 -4.11 6.18
N LEU A 280 -18.03 -4.16 7.43
CA LEU A 280 -18.21 -5.34 8.30
C LEU A 280 -19.65 -5.47 8.83
N MET A 281 -20.35 -4.35 8.93
CA MET A 281 -21.68 -4.19 9.51
C MET A 281 -22.47 -3.17 8.69
N THR A 282 -23.79 -3.33 8.67
CA THR A 282 -24.72 -2.34 8.12
C THR A 282 -24.82 -1.11 9.02
N GLU A 283 -25.13 0.04 8.42
CA GLU A 283 -25.28 1.33 9.06
C GLU A 283 -26.77 1.71 9.08
N PRO A 284 -27.38 2.03 10.24
CA PRO A 284 -28.82 2.24 10.34
C PRO A 284 -29.28 3.42 9.48
N GLY A 285 -30.33 3.21 8.67
CA GLY A 285 -30.89 4.21 7.77
C GLY A 285 -30.09 4.46 6.48
N LEU A 286 -28.87 3.90 6.39
CA LEU A 286 -27.97 4.03 5.24
C LEU A 286 -27.87 2.72 4.46
N THR A 287 -27.39 1.66 5.12
CA THR A 287 -27.19 0.32 4.52
C THR A 287 -27.97 -0.77 5.25
N THR A 288 -29.04 -0.42 5.98
CA THR A 288 -29.95 -1.37 6.64
C THR A 288 -30.35 -2.49 5.68
N GLY A 289 -30.08 -3.74 6.06
CA GLY A 289 -30.44 -4.93 5.27
C GLY A 289 -29.59 -5.19 4.02
N PHE A 290 -28.54 -4.41 3.75
CA PHE A 290 -27.70 -4.60 2.57
C PHE A 290 -26.84 -5.86 2.66
N SER A 291 -26.87 -6.67 1.60
CA SER A 291 -25.87 -7.70 1.31
C SER A 291 -24.67 -7.11 0.55
N VAL A 292 -23.71 -7.96 0.17
CA VAL A 292 -22.55 -7.55 -0.64
C VAL A 292 -23.00 -7.08 -2.04
N SER A 293 -23.95 -7.76 -2.69
CA SER A 293 -24.44 -7.32 -4.01
C SER A 293 -25.09 -5.94 -3.97
N GLU A 294 -25.79 -5.60 -2.88
CA GLU A 294 -26.41 -4.28 -2.76
C GLU A 294 -25.36 -3.15 -2.65
N HIS A 295 -24.28 -3.36 -1.90
CA HIS A 295 -23.17 -2.40 -1.88
C HIS A 295 -22.55 -2.22 -3.28
N ILE A 296 -22.41 -3.30 -4.05
CA ILE A 296 -21.89 -3.24 -5.44
C ILE A 296 -22.88 -2.51 -6.35
N ARG A 297 -24.20 -2.79 -6.24
CA ARG A 297 -25.26 -2.09 -7.00
C ARG A 297 -25.24 -0.59 -6.76
N GLN A 298 -25.07 -0.14 -5.51
CA GLN A 298 -24.95 1.29 -5.22
C GLN A 298 -23.70 1.91 -5.83
N ILE A 299 -22.53 1.25 -5.76
CA ILE A 299 -21.30 1.73 -6.44
C ILE A 299 -21.50 1.80 -7.96
N LYS A 300 -22.16 0.80 -8.55
CA LYS A 300 -22.53 0.74 -9.98
C LYS A 300 -23.50 1.85 -10.37
N GLN A 301 -24.49 2.15 -9.54
CA GLN A 301 -25.50 3.19 -9.76
C GLN A 301 -24.92 4.60 -9.67
N TYR A 302 -24.17 4.91 -8.60
CA TYR A 302 -23.59 6.26 -8.40
C TYR A 302 -22.27 6.48 -9.14
N GLY A 303 -21.43 5.45 -9.24
CA GLY A 303 -20.13 5.50 -9.92
C GLY A 303 -20.20 5.21 -11.42
N GLY A 304 -21.19 4.48 -11.91
CA GLY A 304 -21.27 4.04 -13.30
C GLY A 304 -20.17 3.04 -13.71
N PHE A 305 -19.60 2.32 -12.74
CA PHE A 305 -18.63 1.25 -12.93
C PHE A 305 -18.85 0.16 -11.88
N VAL A 306 -18.43 -1.07 -12.18
CA VAL A 306 -18.40 -2.18 -11.23
C VAL A 306 -16.96 -2.32 -10.72
N PRO A 307 -16.71 -2.52 -9.40
CA PRO A 307 -15.37 -2.85 -8.90
C PRO A 307 -14.87 -4.16 -9.51
N ASP A 308 -13.60 -4.22 -9.91
CA ASP A 308 -12.99 -5.46 -10.42
C ASP A 308 -12.94 -6.53 -9.32
N TYR A 309 -12.63 -6.11 -8.08
CA TYR A 309 -12.53 -6.97 -6.91
C TYR A 309 -13.28 -6.40 -5.71
N VAL A 310 -13.87 -7.26 -4.89
CA VAL A 310 -14.55 -6.90 -3.63
C VAL A 310 -14.02 -7.75 -2.50
N LEU A 311 -13.45 -7.13 -1.46
CA LEU A 311 -12.97 -7.83 -0.27
C LEU A 311 -14.10 -7.92 0.76
N VAL A 312 -14.40 -9.13 1.24
CA VAL A 312 -15.47 -9.42 2.21
C VAL A 312 -14.90 -10.18 3.41
N ASN A 313 -15.31 -9.76 4.61
CA ASN A 313 -14.90 -10.42 5.85
C ASN A 313 -15.79 -11.62 6.18
N VAL A 314 -15.20 -12.82 6.24
CA VAL A 314 -15.91 -14.08 6.52
C VAL A 314 -15.86 -14.58 7.95
N PRO A 315 -14.78 -14.40 8.75
CA PRO A 315 -14.71 -14.95 10.10
C PRO A 315 -15.94 -14.63 10.93
N ARG A 316 -16.49 -15.69 11.55
CA ARG A 316 -17.72 -15.61 12.34
C ARG A 316 -17.51 -14.62 13.48
N ILE A 317 -18.29 -13.55 13.47
CA ILE A 317 -18.28 -12.53 14.52
C ILE A 317 -18.87 -13.15 15.80
N ASP A 318 -18.18 -12.99 16.92
CA ASP A 318 -18.61 -13.49 18.23
C ASP A 318 -20.07 -13.07 18.54
N ASN A 319 -20.88 -13.98 19.09
CA ASN A 319 -22.28 -13.69 19.41
C ASN A 319 -22.45 -12.46 20.31
N GLU A 320 -21.58 -12.30 21.32
CA GLU A 320 -21.55 -11.13 22.21
C GLU A 320 -21.38 -9.81 21.41
N ILE A 321 -20.45 -9.77 20.45
CA ILE A 321 -20.27 -8.61 19.58
C ILE A 321 -21.52 -8.42 18.72
N ARG A 322 -22.04 -9.49 18.11
CA ARG A 322 -23.25 -9.42 17.26
C ARG A 322 -24.46 -8.89 18.03
N GLU A 323 -24.62 -9.22 19.30
CA GLU A 323 -25.69 -8.71 20.16
C GLU A 323 -25.51 -7.21 20.47
N ILE A 324 -24.28 -6.76 20.74
CA ILE A 324 -23.95 -5.32 20.92
C ILE A 324 -24.31 -4.51 19.67
N TYR A 325 -23.99 -5.02 18.48
CA TYR A 325 -24.29 -4.34 17.21
C TYR A 325 -25.78 -4.42 16.85
N ALA A 326 -26.45 -5.55 17.09
CA ALA A 326 -27.88 -5.69 16.87
C ALA A 326 -28.72 -4.75 17.76
N ALA A 327 -28.26 -4.47 18.99
CA ALA A 327 -28.88 -3.47 19.86
C ALA A 327 -28.77 -2.02 19.32
N ALA A 328 -27.90 -1.78 18.34
CA ALA A 328 -27.77 -0.52 17.61
C ALA A 328 -28.38 -0.60 16.18
N SER A 329 -29.24 -1.60 15.91
CA SER A 329 -29.84 -1.86 14.59
C SER A 329 -28.81 -2.17 13.48
N GLN A 330 -27.64 -2.69 13.84
CA GLN A 330 -26.58 -3.07 12.89
C GLN A 330 -26.49 -4.59 12.74
N ALA A 331 -26.39 -5.07 11.51
CA ALA A 331 -26.23 -6.49 11.17
C ALA A 331 -24.90 -6.72 10.43
N PRO A 332 -24.24 -7.88 10.59
CA PRO A 332 -23.08 -8.22 9.76
C PRO A 332 -23.41 -8.24 8.27
N VAL A 333 -22.52 -7.71 7.44
CA VAL A 333 -22.63 -7.84 5.97
C VAL A 333 -21.96 -9.13 5.54
N TYR A 334 -22.73 -10.02 4.91
CA TYR A 334 -22.27 -11.29 4.36
C TYR A 334 -22.80 -11.47 2.94
N LEU A 335 -22.22 -12.42 2.20
CA LEU A 335 -22.83 -12.94 0.98
C LEU A 335 -24.16 -13.63 1.31
N SER A 336 -25.20 -13.34 0.53
CA SER A 336 -26.48 -14.06 0.61
C SER A 336 -26.37 -15.45 -0.02
N PRO A 337 -27.25 -16.42 0.32
CA PRO A 337 -27.25 -17.73 -0.34
C PRO A 337 -27.39 -17.64 -1.87
N GLU A 338 -28.21 -16.70 -2.35
CA GLU A 338 -28.45 -16.44 -3.78
C GLU A 338 -27.19 -15.94 -4.49
N GLU A 339 -26.38 -15.11 -3.82
CA GLU A 339 -25.10 -14.60 -4.35
C GLU A 339 -24.06 -15.73 -4.53
N TYR A 340 -24.12 -16.81 -3.73
CA TYR A 340 -23.30 -18.02 -3.95
C TYR A 340 -23.83 -18.92 -5.09
N GLU A 341 -25.08 -18.73 -5.55
CA GLU A 341 -25.67 -19.51 -6.65
C GLU A 341 -25.42 -18.85 -8.02
N GLU A 342 -25.33 -17.51 -8.08
CA GLU A 342 -24.93 -16.73 -9.28
C GLU A 342 -23.50 -17.08 -9.79
N THR A 343 -22.74 -17.82 -8.99
CA THR A 343 -21.28 -17.90 -9.01
C THR A 343 -20.65 -18.93 -9.98
N VAL A 344 -21.38 -19.94 -10.46
CA VAL A 344 -20.73 -21.10 -11.12
C VAL A 344 -20.41 -20.86 -12.60
N VAL A 345 -19.19 -20.38 -12.89
CA VAL A 345 -18.61 -20.40 -14.25
C VAL A 345 -17.70 -21.63 -14.45
N PRO A 346 -18.14 -22.68 -15.18
CA PRO A 346 -17.31 -23.84 -15.48
C PRO A 346 -16.54 -23.64 -16.80
N THR A 347 -15.38 -22.97 -16.77
CA THR A 347 -14.58 -22.80 -18.01
C THR A 347 -13.07 -23.02 -17.84
N SER A 348 -12.61 -24.09 -18.50
CA SER A 348 -11.22 -24.42 -18.87
C SER A 348 -10.24 -24.90 -17.79
N HIS A 349 -9.47 -25.93 -18.16
CA HIS A 349 -8.48 -26.60 -17.32
C HIS A 349 -7.29 -25.68 -17.00
N GLN A 350 -7.22 -25.15 -15.76
CA GLN A 350 -6.00 -25.02 -14.92
C GLN A 350 -6.18 -24.13 -13.67
N VAL A 351 -7.34 -23.50 -13.45
CA VAL A 351 -7.61 -22.72 -12.23
C VAL A 351 -8.38 -23.57 -11.21
N THR A 352 -7.72 -23.93 -10.11
CA THR A 352 -8.29 -24.77 -9.03
C THR A 352 -9.07 -23.97 -7.98
N GLU A 353 -9.08 -22.64 -8.06
CA GLU A 353 -9.85 -21.76 -7.17
C GLU A 353 -11.22 -21.44 -7.80
N LYS A 354 -12.30 -21.81 -7.12
CA LYS A 354 -13.68 -21.45 -7.47
C LYS A 354 -13.87 -19.96 -7.14
N GLN A 355 -13.76 -19.08 -8.14
CA GLN A 355 -13.92 -17.63 -7.96
C GLN A 355 -15.39 -17.28 -7.73
N ILE A 356 -15.67 -16.41 -6.76
CA ILE A 356 -17.02 -15.90 -6.49
C ILE A 356 -17.24 -14.66 -7.36
N LEU A 357 -18.33 -14.64 -8.13
CA LEU A 357 -18.72 -13.51 -8.97
C LEU A 357 -20.08 -13.01 -8.52
N VAL A 358 -20.17 -11.72 -8.19
CA VAL A 358 -21.42 -11.06 -7.75
C VAL A 358 -21.52 -9.70 -8.45
N GLU A 359 -22.63 -9.42 -9.12
CA GLU A 359 -22.88 -8.16 -9.87
C GLU A 359 -21.82 -7.80 -10.95
N GLY A 360 -20.93 -8.74 -11.27
CA GLY A 360 -19.78 -8.57 -12.17
C GLY A 360 -18.42 -8.37 -11.47
N SER A 361 -18.39 -8.28 -10.14
CA SER A 361 -17.16 -8.18 -9.33
C SER A 361 -16.65 -9.55 -8.89
N VAL A 362 -15.31 -9.74 -8.87
CA VAL A 362 -14.71 -10.92 -8.23
C VAL A 362 -14.68 -10.71 -6.71
N VAL A 363 -15.48 -11.46 -5.98
CA VAL A 363 -15.54 -11.41 -4.52
C VAL A 363 -14.45 -12.29 -3.91
N ILE A 364 -13.71 -11.73 -2.97
CA ILE A 364 -12.61 -12.38 -2.26
C ILE A 364 -12.94 -12.37 -0.76
N GLU A 365 -13.23 -13.56 -0.28
CA GLU A 365 -13.55 -13.87 1.10
C GLU A 365 -12.27 -14.08 1.91
N ALA A 366 -12.11 -13.32 3.00
CA ALA A 366 -10.92 -13.41 3.86
C ALA A 366 -11.22 -13.04 5.32
N ASP A 367 -10.24 -13.27 6.20
CA ASP A 367 -10.18 -12.61 7.51
C ASP A 367 -9.64 -11.20 7.33
N LEU A 368 -10.48 -10.19 7.55
CA LEU A 368 -10.15 -8.76 7.36
C LEU A 368 -10.31 -7.96 8.65
N ALA A 369 -10.71 -8.58 9.76
CA ALA A 369 -11.19 -7.88 10.94
C ALA A 369 -10.56 -8.39 12.25
N SER A 370 -10.48 -7.49 13.22
CA SER A 370 -10.06 -7.78 14.59
C SER A 370 -10.94 -7.05 15.59
N SER A 371 -11.19 -7.66 16.75
CA SER A 371 -11.93 -7.01 17.84
C SER A 371 -10.98 -6.17 18.68
N VAL A 372 -11.24 -4.88 18.81
CA VAL A 372 -10.42 -3.95 19.60
C VAL A 372 -11.24 -3.42 20.77
N ILE A 373 -10.63 -3.32 21.95
CA ILE A 373 -11.25 -2.68 23.12
C ILE A 373 -11.09 -1.17 22.99
N GLN A 374 -12.20 -0.45 22.86
CA GLN A 374 -12.23 1.01 22.77
C GLN A 374 -12.90 1.61 24.01
N SER A 375 -12.24 2.57 24.67
CA SER A 375 -12.87 3.42 25.67
C SER A 375 -13.88 4.35 25.00
N ARG A 376 -15.17 4.20 25.33
CA ARG A 376 -16.22 5.17 25.01
C ARG A 376 -16.65 5.89 26.28
N ALA A 377 -16.79 7.22 26.22
CA ALA A 377 -17.43 7.97 27.29
C ALA A 377 -18.87 7.45 27.50
N SER A 378 -19.25 7.22 28.76
CA SER A 378 -20.58 6.74 29.10
C SER A 378 -21.62 7.84 28.87
N ILE A 379 -22.57 7.60 27.97
CA ILE A 379 -23.65 8.55 27.66
C ILE A 379 -24.52 8.81 28.91
N THR A 380 -24.67 7.80 29.78
CA THR A 380 -25.46 7.89 31.02
C THR A 380 -24.68 8.44 32.22
N GLN A 381 -23.34 8.47 32.17
CA GLN A 381 -22.47 8.93 33.26
C GLN A 381 -21.31 9.77 32.71
N PRO A 382 -21.49 11.09 32.53
CA PRO A 382 -20.44 11.98 32.06
C PRO A 382 -19.20 11.93 32.96
N GLY A 383 -18.08 11.46 32.41
CA GLY A 383 -16.80 11.30 33.12
C GLY A 383 -16.37 9.84 33.30
N GLU A 384 -17.28 8.87 33.23
CA GLU A 384 -16.90 7.45 33.19
C GLU A 384 -16.60 6.99 31.75
N SER A 385 -15.58 6.15 31.59
CA SER A 385 -15.23 5.55 30.30
C SER A 385 -15.48 4.05 30.34
N ARG A 386 -16.41 3.56 29.52
CA ARG A 386 -16.70 2.13 29.39
C ARG A 386 -15.82 1.54 28.29
N ALA A 387 -15.08 0.50 28.65
CA ALA A 387 -14.42 -0.37 27.68
C ALA A 387 -15.49 -1.14 26.89
N VAL A 388 -15.60 -0.87 25.59
CA VAL A 388 -16.51 -1.56 24.66
C VAL A 388 -15.66 -2.30 23.63
N ARG A 389 -15.97 -3.58 23.41
CA ARG A 389 -15.34 -4.38 22.36
C ARG A 389 -15.99 -4.00 21.02
N VAL A 390 -15.20 -3.42 20.12
CA VAL A 390 -15.64 -2.90 18.81
C VAL A 390 -14.97 -3.72 17.71
N LEU A 391 -15.71 -4.10 16.68
CA LEU A 391 -15.14 -4.77 15.52
C LEU A 391 -14.59 -3.71 14.55
N ARG A 392 -13.35 -3.89 14.11
CA ARG A 392 -12.69 -3.01 13.14
C ARG A 392 -12.01 -3.84 12.05
N HIS A 393 -11.85 -3.23 10.89
CA HIS A 393 -10.91 -3.73 9.89
C HIS A 393 -9.51 -3.71 10.47
N ASP A 394 -8.79 -4.81 10.29
CA ASP A 394 -7.42 -4.99 10.75
C ASP A 394 -6.46 -4.52 9.64
N PRO A 395 -5.59 -3.52 9.90
CA PRO A 395 -4.69 -2.96 8.88
C PRO A 395 -3.82 -4.02 8.20
N ASP A 396 -3.17 -4.89 8.98
CA ASP A 396 -2.22 -5.86 8.45
C ASP A 396 -2.92 -6.92 7.60
N LYS A 397 -4.08 -7.40 8.05
CA LYS A 397 -4.88 -8.38 7.30
C LYS A 397 -5.43 -7.80 5.98
N VAL A 398 -6.03 -6.60 6.05
CA VAL A 398 -6.58 -5.93 4.86
C VAL A 398 -5.49 -5.63 3.83
N ILE A 399 -4.34 -5.10 4.29
CA ILE A 399 -3.20 -4.79 3.41
C ILE A 399 -2.62 -6.07 2.79
N ALA A 400 -2.51 -7.17 3.54
CA ALA A 400 -2.01 -8.44 3.01
C ALA A 400 -2.88 -8.98 1.86
N VAL A 401 -4.22 -8.98 2.03
CA VAL A 401 -5.16 -9.42 1.00
C VAL A 401 -5.18 -8.46 -0.19
N LEU A 402 -5.20 -7.14 0.07
CA LEU A 402 -5.18 -6.12 -0.98
C LEU A 402 -3.91 -6.23 -1.85
N LEU A 403 -2.73 -6.36 -1.24
CA LEU A 403 -1.48 -6.54 -1.97
C LEU A 403 -1.47 -7.82 -2.81
N GLU A 404 -2.11 -8.90 -2.36
CA GLU A 404 -2.22 -10.13 -3.14
C GLU A 404 -3.15 -9.95 -4.36
N VAL A 405 -4.29 -9.26 -4.21
CA VAL A 405 -5.15 -8.87 -5.34
C VAL A 405 -4.39 -8.03 -6.37
N LEU A 406 -3.56 -7.09 -5.91
CA LEU A 406 -2.75 -6.25 -6.78
C LEU A 406 -1.61 -7.01 -7.48
N ARG A 407 -1.20 -8.20 -7.00
CA ARG A 407 -0.24 -9.09 -7.68
C ARG A 407 -0.89 -10.08 -8.67
N ARG A 408 -2.20 -10.32 -8.59
CA ARG A 408 -2.92 -11.37 -9.34
C ARG A 408 -3.10 -11.07 -10.85
N GLY A 409 -2.69 -9.90 -11.32
CA GLY A 409 -2.51 -9.56 -12.74
C GLY A 409 -1.26 -8.71 -12.94
#